data_AF-A0A285L806-F1
#
_entry.id   AF-A0A285L806-F1
#
_cell.length_a   1.000
_cell.length_b   1.000
_cell.length_c   1.000
_cell.angle_alpha   90.00
_cell.angle_beta   90.00
_cell.angle_gamma   90.00
#
_symmetry.space_group_name_H-M   'P 1'
#
loop_
_entity.id
_entity.type
_entity.pdbx_description
1 polymer ?
#
loop_
_entity_poly.entity_id
_entity_poly.type
_entity_poly.pdbx_seq_one_letter_code
_entity_poly.pdbx_strand_id
1 'polypeptide(L)' 'MTEPLRMTQEHREAFWRRCGWSPEQSEAQRREIEQRWGDEWIDMAELLGW' A
#
# COMPACT_ATOMS: atom_id res chain seq x y z
N MET A 1 23.08 -10.63 -7.05
CA MET A 1 21.76 -10.54 -7.69
C MET A 1 20.85 -9.89 -6.67
N THR A 2 20.62 -8.58 -6.79
CA THR A 2 19.73 -7.87 -5.87
C THR A 2 18.32 -8.22 -6.31
N GLU A 3 17.67 -9.14 -5.58
CA GLU A 3 16.24 -9.37 -5.74
C GLU A 3 15.55 -8.00 -5.69
N PRO A 4 14.64 -7.66 -6.62
CA PRO A 4 13.89 -6.42 -6.51
C PRO A 4 13.23 -6.46 -5.14
N LEU A 5 13.50 -5.48 -4.28
CA LEU A 5 12.92 -5.34 -2.95
C LEU A 5 11.41 -5.45 -3.10
N ARG A 6 10.86 -6.66 -2.96
CA ARG A 6 9.41 -6.86 -3.02
C ARG A 6 8.86 -6.10 -1.84
N MET A 7 8.04 -5.10 -2.12
CA MET A 7 7.32 -4.30 -1.13
C MET A 7 6.84 -5.21 0.00
N THR A 8 7.36 -5.02 1.20
CA THR A 8 6.98 -5.89 2.32
C THR A 8 5.53 -5.61 2.69
N GLN A 9 4.85 -6.60 3.26
CA GLN A 9 3.45 -6.45 3.67
C GLN A 9 3.29 -5.33 4.72
N GLU A 10 4.26 -5.22 5.64
CA GLU A 10 4.32 -4.12 6.61
C GLU A 10 4.40 -2.73 5.94
N HIS A 11 5.17 -2.59 4.86
CA HIS A 11 5.30 -1.32 4.14
C HIS A 11 4.00 -0.91 3.46
N ARG A 12 3.32 -1.89 2.82
CA ARG A 12 1.99 -1.67 2.25
C ARG A 12 0.97 -1.27 3.28
N GLU A 13 0.90 -1.99 4.39
CA GLU A 13 -0.03 -1.68 5.47
C GLU A 13 0.23 -0.29 6.07
N ALA A 14 1.50 0.10 6.22
CA ALA A 14 1.87 1.44 6.67
C ALA A 14 1.40 2.52 5.68
N PHE A 15 1.57 2.30 4.38
CA PHE A 15 1.11 3.21 3.34
C PHE A 15 -0.42 3.30 3.29
N TRP A 16 -1.10 2.15 3.31
CA TRP A 16 -2.56 2.11 3.36
C TRP A 16 -3.08 2.84 4.59
N ARG A 17 -2.47 2.66 5.77
CA ARG A 17 -2.84 3.43 6.97
C ARG A 17 -2.68 4.93 6.79
N ARG A 18 -1.62 5.41 6.11
CA ARG A 18 -1.46 6.83 5.74
C ARG A 18 -2.57 7.31 4.80
N CYS A 19 -3.07 6.45 3.91
CA CYS A 19 -4.23 6.71 3.06
C CYS A 19 -5.59 6.58 3.77
N GLY A 20 -5.61 6.22 5.05
CA GLY A 20 -6.84 6.06 5.84
C GLY A 20 -7.37 4.64 5.91
N TRP A 21 -6.60 3.62 5.51
CA TRP A 21 -6.94 2.21 5.74
C TRP A 21 -6.90 1.89 7.24
N SER A 22 -7.88 1.11 7.69
CA SER A 22 -7.93 0.60 9.05
C SER A 22 -8.56 -0.80 9.05
N PRO A 23 -8.06 -1.74 9.87
CA PRO A 23 -8.65 -3.07 9.98
C PRO A 23 -10.10 -3.05 10.49
N GLU A 24 -10.52 -1.97 11.16
CA GLU A 24 -11.89 -1.78 11.67
C GLU A 24 -12.90 -1.39 10.59
N GLN A 25 -12.43 -0.99 9.40
CA GLN A 25 -13.31 -0.66 8.28
C GLN A 25 -13.97 -1.91 7.70
N SER A 26 -15.04 -1.70 6.93
CA SER A 26 -15.68 -2.80 6.21
C SER A 26 -14.73 -3.38 5.14
N GLU A 27 -14.83 -4.68 4.85
CA GLU A 27 -13.99 -5.34 3.84
C GLU A 27 -14.04 -4.64 2.48
N ALA A 28 -15.21 -4.09 2.10
CA ALA A 28 -15.37 -3.31 0.88
C ALA A 28 -14.47 -2.05 0.85
N GLN A 29 -14.40 -1.31 1.95
CA GLN A 29 -13.56 -0.12 2.07
C GLN A 29 -12.07 -0.47 2.07
N ARG A 30 -11.71 -1.55 2.78
CA ARG A 30 -10.34 -2.07 2.79
C ARG A 30 -9.90 -2.48 1.39
N ARG A 31 -10.73 -3.28 0.69
CA ARG A 31 -10.47 -3.70 -0.70
C ARG A 31 -10.39 -2.53 -1.66
N GLU A 32 -11.17 -1.47 -1.48
CA GLU A 32 -11.08 -0.29 -2.33
C GLU A 32 -9.70 0.34 -2.22
N ILE A 33 -9.18 0.51 -1.00
CA ILE A 33 -7.85 1.07 -0.76
C ILE A 33 -6.75 0.12 -1.25
N GLU A 34 -6.86 -1.18 -0.97
CA GLU A 34 -5.89 -2.20 -1.39
C GLU A 34 -5.82 -2.34 -2.92
N GLN A 35 -6.96 -2.26 -3.63
CA GLN A 35 -6.98 -2.29 -5.10
C GLN A 35 -6.51 -0.96 -5.70
N ARG A 36 -6.81 0.16 -5.05
CA ARG A 36 -6.36 1.48 -5.51
C ARG A 36 -4.86 1.67 -5.35
N TRP A 37 -4.30 1.12 -4.28
CA TRP A 37 -2.89 1.23 -3.93
C TRP A 37 -2.24 -0.16 -3.94
N GLY A 38 -2.07 -0.71 -5.14
CA GLY A 38 -1.26 -1.91 -5.35
C GLY A 38 0.25 -1.61 -5.21
N ASP A 39 1.07 -2.66 -5.16
CA ASP A 39 2.52 -2.55 -4.97
C ASP A 39 3.18 -1.55 -5.95
N GLU A 40 2.80 -1.59 -7.22
CA GLU A 40 3.27 -0.69 -8.29
C GLU A 40 2.89 0.78 -8.07
N TRP A 41 1.71 1.04 -7.54
CA TRP A 41 1.22 2.41 -7.27
C TRP A 41 1.87 3.00 -6.03
N ILE A 42 2.12 2.17 -5.02
CA ILE A 42 2.82 2.59 -3.82
C ILE A 42 4.28 2.91 -4.15
N ASP A 43 4.95 2.05 -4.95
CA ASP A 43 6.32 2.31 -5.42
C ASP A 43 6.40 3.62 -6.22
N MET A 44 5.44 3.84 -7.12
CA MET A 44 5.34 5.09 -7.87
C MET A 44 5.08 6.31 -6.97
N ALA A 45 4.24 6.19 -5.94
CA ALA A 45 3.98 7.27 -5.00
C ALA A 45 5.24 7.64 -4.19
N GLU A 46 6.01 6.66 -3.73
CA GLU A 46 7.27 6.90 -3.02
C GLU A 46 8.33 7.53 -3.94
N LEU A 47 8.40 7.10 -5.21
CA LEU A 47 9.25 7.74 -6.22
C LEU A 47 8.87 9.22 -6.46
N LEU A 48 7.60 9.57 -6.28
CA LEU A 48 7.10 10.94 -6.39
C LEU A 48 7.27 11.78 -5.10
N GLY A 49 7.80 11.18 -4.02
CA GLY A 49 8.13 11.87 -2.77
C GLY A 49 6.96 12.03 -1.79
N TRP A 50 6.01 11.10 -1.81
CA TRP A 50 4.85 11.06 -0.92
C TRP A 50 5.16 10.56 0.50
#